data_AF-A0AAN7VWY0-F1
#
_entry.id   AF-A0AAN7VWY0-F1
#
_cell.length_a   1.000
_cell.length_b   1.000
_cell.length_c   1.000
_cell.angle_alpha   90.00
_cell.angle_beta   90.00
_cell.angle_gamma   90.00
#
_symmetry.space_group_name_H-M   'P 1'
#
loop_
_entity.id
_entity.type
_entity.pdbx_description
1 polymer ?
#
loop_
_entity_poly.entity_id
_entity_poly.type
_entity_poly.pdbx_seq_one_letter_code
_entity_poly.pdbx_strand_id
1 'polypeptide(L)'
;MRFGQAMGNDEAVTPVFPNSDYCTGVIGCAAVLHALIRRAEEGGSYGIDVALNYYSQWLVKSVGEYPEQIWSDLRARHGKPVLRHYHNMNYALPILFDLLEKNASDTLYKPDFFERRKSKAVGQEFVQVKPVARFADKVELGYTVGTRSNGVDLPKWPENLRTEIVA
;
A
#
# COMPACT_ATOMS: atom_id res chain seq x y z
N MET A 1 13.99 -16.30 3.27
CA MET A 1 15.39 -15.84 3.04
C MET A 1 15.62 -15.23 1.66
N ARG A 2 14.75 -15.49 0.66
CA ARG A 2 14.94 -15.00 -0.71
C ARG A 2 15.21 -13.50 -0.84
N PHE A 3 14.49 -12.66 -0.10
CA PHE A 3 14.77 -11.22 -0.10
C PHE A 3 16.19 -10.86 0.37
N GLY A 4 16.71 -11.53 1.41
CA GLY A 4 18.10 -11.33 1.86
C GLY A 4 19.12 -11.80 0.83
N GLN A 5 18.89 -12.95 0.21
CA GLN A 5 19.72 -13.49 -0.89
C GLN A 5 19.73 -12.55 -2.10
N ALA A 6 18.57 -12.00 -2.45
CA ALA A 6 18.41 -11.04 -3.52
C ALA A 6 19.27 -9.76 -3.27
N MET A 7 19.41 -9.35 -2.01
CA MET A 7 20.25 -8.23 -1.59
C MET A 7 21.74 -8.60 -1.47
N GLY A 8 22.12 -9.87 -1.68
CA GLY A 8 23.49 -10.35 -1.58
C GLY A 8 23.91 -10.84 -0.19
N ASN A 9 22.96 -11.15 0.69
CA ASN A 9 23.24 -11.73 2.01
C ASN A 9 22.74 -13.17 2.13
N ASP A 10 23.37 -13.97 2.99
CA ASP A 10 22.86 -15.27 3.41
C ASP A 10 22.17 -15.19 4.79
N GLU A 11 21.19 -14.27 4.91
CA GLU A 11 20.41 -14.11 6.14
C GLU A 11 18.96 -13.68 5.83
N ALA A 12 18.07 -13.82 6.81
CA ALA A 12 16.70 -13.33 6.70
C ALA A 12 16.66 -11.81 6.88
N VAL A 13 16.35 -11.08 5.82
CA VAL A 13 16.16 -9.63 5.86
C VAL A 13 14.67 -9.32 5.73
N THR A 14 14.18 -8.42 6.58
CA THR A 14 12.80 -7.94 6.52
C THR A 14 12.62 -7.01 5.31
N PRO A 15 11.61 -7.23 4.45
CA PRO A 15 11.32 -6.30 3.36
C PRO A 15 10.96 -4.91 3.90
N VAL A 16 11.26 -3.89 3.11
CA VAL A 16 10.88 -2.51 3.44
C VAL A 16 9.42 -2.29 3.06
N PHE A 17 8.77 -1.35 3.74
CA PHE A 17 7.32 -1.12 3.70
C PHE A 17 6.52 -2.27 4.32
N PRO A 18 5.32 -1.99 4.86
CA PRO A 18 4.45 -3.03 5.41
C PRO A 18 3.78 -3.84 4.28
N ASN A 19 4.60 -4.59 3.53
CA ASN A 19 4.19 -5.34 2.35
C ASN A 19 3.08 -6.34 2.65
N SER A 20 3.24 -7.13 3.72
CA SER A 20 2.24 -8.14 4.09
C SER A 20 0.91 -7.48 4.48
N ASP A 21 0.93 -6.39 5.24
CA ASP A 21 -0.29 -5.68 5.63
C ASP A 21 -1.00 -5.08 4.43
N TYR A 22 -0.27 -4.32 3.60
CA TYR A 22 -0.85 -3.63 2.46
C TYR A 22 -1.43 -4.62 1.45
N CYS A 23 -0.66 -5.62 1.04
CA CYS A 23 -1.10 -6.56 0.02
C CYS A 23 -2.20 -7.51 0.52
N THR A 24 -2.18 -7.92 1.79
CA THR A 24 -3.31 -8.68 2.36
C THR A 24 -4.57 -7.82 2.38
N GLY A 25 -4.45 -6.53 2.71
CA GLY A 25 -5.54 -5.56 2.61
C GLY A 25 -6.11 -5.46 1.19
N VAL A 26 -5.24 -5.33 0.18
CA VAL A 26 -5.64 -5.29 -1.24
C VAL A 26 -6.40 -6.56 -1.65
N ILE A 27 -5.91 -7.74 -1.26
CA ILE A 27 -6.59 -9.02 -1.51
C ILE A 27 -7.95 -9.05 -0.81
N GLY A 28 -8.03 -8.58 0.43
CA GLY A 28 -9.30 -8.44 1.15
C GLY A 28 -10.30 -7.54 0.44
N CYS A 29 -9.86 -6.37 -0.04
CA CYS A 29 -10.71 -5.47 -0.84
C CYS A 29 -11.20 -6.16 -2.12
N ALA A 30 -10.32 -6.85 -2.85
CA ALA A 30 -10.70 -7.59 -4.05
C ALA A 30 -11.73 -8.70 -3.74
N ALA A 31 -11.53 -9.43 -2.63
CA ALA A 31 -12.47 -10.45 -2.17
C ALA A 31 -13.84 -9.86 -1.81
N VAL A 32 -13.89 -8.68 -1.17
CA VAL A 32 -15.15 -7.97 -0.89
C VAL A 32 -15.87 -7.58 -2.17
N LEU A 33 -15.16 -7.00 -3.14
CA LEU A 33 -15.74 -6.65 -4.43
C LEU A 33 -16.30 -7.89 -5.14
N HIS A 34 -15.55 -8.99 -5.13
CA HIS A 34 -16.01 -10.26 -5.70
C HIS A 34 -17.25 -10.81 -4.99
N ALA A 35 -17.28 -10.78 -3.65
CA ALA A 35 -18.45 -11.21 -2.88
C ALA A 35 -19.69 -10.35 -3.15
N LEU A 36 -19.52 -9.03 -3.36
CA LEU A 36 -20.61 -8.15 -3.75
C LEU A 36 -21.17 -8.48 -5.13
N ILE A 37 -20.31 -8.81 -6.10
CA ILE A 37 -20.72 -9.28 -7.44
C ILE A 37 -21.53 -10.58 -7.29
N ARG A 38 -20.98 -11.58 -6.60
CA ARG A 38 -21.68 -12.85 -6.37
C ARG A 38 -23.00 -12.69 -5.62
N ARG A 39 -23.05 -11.78 -4.64
CA ARG A 39 -24.31 -11.46 -3.94
C ARG A 39 -25.35 -10.85 -4.88
N ALA A 40 -24.95 -10.01 -5.83
CA ALA A 40 -25.86 -9.42 -6.79
C ALA A 40 -26.38 -10.44 -7.82
N GLU A 41 -25.53 -11.39 -8.23
CA GLU A 41 -25.84 -12.38 -9.27
C GLU A 41 -26.56 -13.63 -8.72
N GLU A 42 -26.10 -14.13 -7.57
CA GLU A 42 -26.52 -15.42 -6.99
C GLU A 42 -27.34 -15.24 -5.69
N GLY A 43 -27.38 -14.04 -5.11
CA GLY A 43 -27.93 -13.79 -3.78
C GLY A 43 -27.01 -14.26 -2.65
N GLY A 44 -27.53 -14.26 -1.42
CA GLY A 44 -26.86 -14.81 -0.23
C GLY A 44 -25.96 -13.86 0.56
N SER A 45 -25.22 -14.45 1.51
CA SER A 45 -24.26 -13.78 2.40
C SER A 45 -22.92 -14.50 2.32
N TYR A 46 -21.82 -13.74 2.30
CA TYR A 46 -20.46 -14.25 2.10
C TYR A 46 -19.58 -13.88 3.29
N GLY A 47 -18.84 -14.86 3.82
CA GLY A 47 -17.74 -14.62 4.74
C GLY A 47 -16.42 -14.52 3.97
N ILE A 48 -15.54 -13.62 4.39
CA ILE A 48 -14.22 -13.43 3.79
C ILE A 48 -13.19 -13.49 4.91
N ASP A 49 -12.32 -14.49 4.84
CA ASP A 49 -11.20 -14.67 5.76
C ASP A 49 -9.89 -14.33 5.04
N VAL A 50 -9.14 -13.38 5.60
CA VAL A 50 -7.81 -13.01 5.11
C VAL A 50 -6.79 -13.11 6.23
N ALA A 51 -5.58 -13.54 5.90
CA ALA A 51 -4.50 -13.70 6.87
C ALA A 51 -3.15 -13.27 6.27
N LEU A 52 -2.41 -12.43 7.01
CA LEU A 52 -1.09 -11.93 6.62
C LEU A 52 -0.12 -13.07 6.27
N ASN A 53 -0.14 -14.12 7.10
CA ASN A 53 0.71 -15.28 6.89
C ASN A 53 0.28 -16.07 5.64
N TYR A 54 -1.02 -16.20 5.39
CA TYR A 54 -1.51 -16.90 4.20
C TYR A 54 -1.09 -16.17 2.93
N TYR A 55 -1.25 -14.84 2.87
CA TYR A 55 -0.74 -14.02 1.78
C TYR A 55 0.76 -14.22 1.56
N SER A 56 1.54 -14.13 2.64
CA SER A 56 3.01 -14.24 2.55
C SER A 56 3.45 -15.63 2.05
N GLN A 57 2.76 -16.70 2.46
CA GLN A 57 3.00 -18.06 1.96
C GLN A 57 2.63 -18.20 0.49
N TRP A 58 1.48 -17.66 0.07
CA TRP A 58 1.05 -17.64 -1.33
C TRP A 58 2.03 -16.89 -2.23
N LEU A 59 2.49 -15.71 -1.79
CA LEU A 59 3.48 -14.91 -2.53
C LEU A 59 4.77 -15.72 -2.77
N VAL A 60 5.30 -16.37 -1.74
CA VAL A 60 6.56 -17.12 -1.87
C VAL A 60 6.38 -18.43 -2.65
N LYS A 61 5.29 -19.17 -2.42
CA LYS A 61 5.11 -20.52 -2.97
C LYS A 61 4.47 -20.56 -4.36
N SER A 62 3.62 -19.57 -4.67
CA SER A 62 2.79 -19.58 -5.88
C SER A 62 3.15 -18.47 -6.86
N VAL A 63 3.48 -17.27 -6.39
CA VAL A 63 3.90 -16.16 -7.26
C VAL A 63 5.39 -16.28 -7.59
N GLY A 64 6.21 -16.54 -6.57
CA GLY A 64 7.64 -16.80 -6.72
C GLY A 64 8.47 -15.54 -6.95
N GLU A 65 9.60 -15.72 -7.62
CA GLU A 65 10.63 -14.70 -7.80
C GLU A 65 10.65 -14.20 -9.25
N TYR A 66 11.06 -12.95 -9.45
CA TYR A 66 11.37 -12.47 -10.79
C TYR A 66 12.55 -13.25 -11.38
N PRO A 67 12.60 -13.45 -12.72
CA PRO A 67 13.75 -14.05 -13.37
C PRO A 67 15.05 -13.31 -13.05
N GLU A 68 16.17 -14.05 -13.00
CA GLU A 68 17.49 -13.51 -12.63
C GLU A 68 17.89 -12.29 -13.47
N GLN A 69 17.55 -12.28 -14.76
CA GLN A 69 17.84 -11.14 -15.64
C GLN A 69 17.13 -9.85 -15.18
N ILE A 70 15.88 -9.94 -14.76
CA ILE A 70 15.11 -8.81 -14.25
C ILE A 70 15.72 -8.32 -12.93
N TRP A 71 16.11 -9.25 -12.06
CA TRP A 71 16.74 -8.90 -10.79
C TRP A 71 18.11 -8.23 -10.98
N SER A 72 18.93 -8.77 -11.88
CA SER A 72 20.24 -8.21 -12.23
C SER A 72 20.13 -6.80 -12.82
N ASP A 73 19.16 -6.56 -13.71
CA ASP A 73 18.88 -5.23 -14.26
C ASP A 73 18.46 -4.23 -13.15
N LEU A 74 17.48 -4.61 -12.32
CA LEU A 74 17.00 -3.77 -11.22
C LEU A 74 18.15 -3.37 -10.29
N ARG A 75 18.99 -4.36 -9.92
CA ARG A 75 20.16 -4.15 -9.08
C ARG A 75 21.19 -3.23 -9.71
N ALA A 76 21.44 -3.37 -11.01
CA ALA A 76 22.37 -2.49 -11.74
C ALA A 76 21.86 -1.04 -11.76
N ARG A 77 20.56 -0.83 -11.98
CA ARG A 77 19.95 0.51 -12.01
C ARG A 77 19.84 1.19 -10.64
N HIS A 78 19.85 0.44 -9.55
CA HIS A 78 19.56 0.95 -8.21
C HIS A 78 20.70 0.78 -7.21
N GLY A 79 21.95 0.62 -7.68
CA GLY A 79 23.14 0.72 -6.84
C GLY A 79 23.36 -0.43 -5.83
N LYS A 80 22.56 -1.49 -5.89
CA LYS A 80 22.72 -2.73 -5.09
C LYS A 80 22.77 -2.50 -3.56
N PRO A 81 21.79 -1.82 -2.94
CA PRO A 81 21.76 -1.66 -1.49
C PRO A 81 21.81 -3.01 -0.77
N VAL A 82 22.41 -3.02 0.42
CA VAL A 82 22.48 -4.19 1.28
C VAL A 82 21.88 -3.83 2.64
N LEU A 83 20.76 -4.49 2.97
CA LEU A 83 20.11 -4.39 4.28
C LEU A 83 20.40 -5.65 5.09
N ARG A 84 20.40 -5.54 6.43
CA ARG A 84 20.70 -6.64 7.35
C ARG A 84 19.49 -6.95 8.23
N HIS A 85 19.46 -8.14 8.82
CA HIS A 85 18.34 -8.64 9.64
C HIS A 85 18.01 -7.74 10.85
N TYR A 86 19.00 -7.01 11.37
CA TYR A 86 18.85 -6.08 12.50
C TYR A 86 18.50 -4.64 12.09
N HIS A 87 18.47 -4.33 10.78
CA HIS A 87 18.04 -3.01 10.31
C HIS A 87 16.52 -2.92 10.38
N ASN A 88 16.02 -2.03 11.24
CA ASN A 88 14.60 -1.74 11.32
C ASN A 88 14.15 -0.80 10.18
N MET A 89 12.84 -0.58 10.11
CA MET A 89 12.22 0.21 9.05
C MET A 89 12.67 1.69 9.06
N ASN A 90 12.98 2.26 10.23
CA ASN A 90 13.49 3.63 10.33
C ASN A 90 14.90 3.77 9.70
N TYR A 91 15.69 2.70 9.71
CA TYR A 91 16.97 2.66 9.00
C TYR A 91 16.80 2.43 7.50
N ALA A 92 15.92 1.50 7.11
CA ALA A 92 15.79 1.08 5.72
C ALA A 92 15.01 2.06 4.84
N LEU A 93 14.01 2.77 5.39
CA LEU A 93 13.17 3.69 4.62
C LEU A 93 13.94 4.84 3.95
N PRO A 94 14.80 5.60 4.65
CA PRO A 94 15.56 6.68 4.01
C PRO A 94 16.43 6.21 2.85
N ILE A 95 17.06 5.03 2.99
CA ILE A 95 17.88 4.42 1.94
C ILE A 95 17.03 4.12 0.71
N LEU A 96 15.86 3.50 0.90
CA LEU A 96 14.99 3.16 -0.22
C LEU A 96 14.42 4.41 -0.89
N PHE A 97 13.98 5.41 -0.13
CA PHE A 97 13.49 6.66 -0.70
C PHE A 97 14.57 7.38 -1.50
N ASP A 98 15.81 7.44 -1.01
CA ASP A 98 16.93 8.03 -1.75
C ASP A 98 17.20 7.29 -3.07
N LEU A 99 17.12 5.95 -3.07
CA LEU A 99 17.27 5.16 -4.29
C LEU A 99 16.13 5.36 -5.29
N LEU A 100 14.88 5.43 -4.82
CA LEU A 100 13.72 5.68 -5.67
C LEU A 100 13.76 7.09 -6.25
N GLU A 101 14.13 8.09 -5.44
CA GLU A 101 14.29 9.48 -5.87
C GLU A 101 15.37 9.59 -6.96
N LYS A 102 16.54 9.00 -6.73
CA LYS A 102 17.68 9.09 -7.66
C LYS A 102 17.43 8.36 -8.98
N ASN A 103 16.75 7.20 -8.95
CA ASN A 103 16.74 6.28 -10.08
C ASN A 103 15.35 6.05 -10.70
N ALA A 104 14.28 6.58 -10.09
CA ALA A 104 12.91 6.32 -10.53
C ALA A 104 11.93 7.49 -10.31
N SER A 105 12.40 8.68 -9.89
CA SER A 105 11.55 9.85 -9.64
C SER A 105 10.73 10.27 -10.86
N ASP A 106 11.34 10.31 -12.04
CA ASP A 106 10.66 10.64 -13.31
C ASP A 106 9.54 9.66 -13.66
N THR A 107 9.54 8.46 -13.08
CA THR A 107 8.49 7.46 -13.27
C THR A 107 7.47 7.48 -12.15
N LEU A 108 7.92 7.49 -10.89
CA LEU A 108 7.06 7.30 -9.70
C LEU A 108 6.48 8.59 -9.14
N TYR A 109 7.18 9.71 -9.29
CA TYR A 109 6.85 10.99 -8.65
C TYR A 109 6.33 12.03 -9.63
N LYS A 110 5.71 11.57 -10.74
CA LYS A 110 5.04 12.46 -11.70
C LYS A 110 3.95 13.26 -10.99
N PRO A 111 3.97 14.61 -11.03
CA PRO A 111 2.99 15.44 -10.33
C PRO A 111 1.54 15.09 -10.65
N ASP A 112 1.27 14.63 -11.87
CA ASP A 112 -0.06 14.22 -12.31
C ASP A 112 -0.66 13.04 -11.55
N PHE A 113 0.18 12.22 -10.90
CA PHE A 113 -0.26 11.10 -10.07
C PHE A 113 -0.78 11.53 -8.70
N PHE A 114 -0.54 12.77 -8.29
CA PHE A 114 -0.81 13.23 -6.93
C PHE A 114 -1.79 14.40 -6.87
N GLU A 115 -2.59 14.42 -5.82
CA GLU A 115 -3.44 15.55 -5.44
C GLU A 115 -3.06 16.05 -4.04
N ARG A 116 -3.33 17.33 -3.80
CA ARG A 116 -3.17 17.96 -2.49
C ARG A 116 -4.52 18.00 -1.78
N ARG A 117 -4.56 17.56 -0.53
CA ARG A 117 -5.76 17.60 0.30
C ARG A 117 -5.48 18.24 1.64
N LYS A 118 -6.28 19.25 1.99
CA LYS A 118 -6.24 19.89 3.30
C LYS A 118 -7.12 19.14 4.29
N SER A 119 -6.57 18.77 5.43
CA SER A 119 -7.35 18.29 6.58
C SER A 119 -7.52 19.44 7.57
N LYS A 120 -8.75 19.87 7.86
CA LYS A 120 -8.97 20.89 8.90
C LYS A 120 -8.75 20.32 10.30
N ALA A 121 -9.05 19.04 10.50
CA ALA A 121 -8.83 18.34 11.76
C ALA A 121 -7.36 18.37 12.20
N VAL A 122 -6.43 18.25 11.25
CA VAL A 122 -4.98 18.30 11.52
C VAL A 122 -4.38 19.69 11.24
N GLY A 123 -5.12 20.56 10.52
CA GLY A 123 -4.64 21.88 10.12
C GLY A 123 -3.51 21.85 9.08
N GLN A 124 -3.36 20.73 8.36
CA GLN A 124 -2.24 20.48 7.44
C GLN A 124 -2.73 20.09 6.04
N GLU A 125 -1.85 20.25 5.06
CA GLU A 125 -2.03 19.75 3.69
C GLU A 125 -1.19 18.49 3.46
N PHE A 126 -1.81 17.50 2.83
CA PHE A 126 -1.20 16.22 2.51
C PHE A 126 -1.15 16.03 1.00
N VAL A 127 -0.05 15.46 0.50
CA VAL A 127 0.06 14.98 -0.88
C VAL A 127 -0.29 13.50 -0.89
N GLN A 128 -1.24 13.11 -1.73
CA GLN A 128 -1.70 11.72 -1.84
C GLN A 128 -1.87 11.31 -3.30
N VAL A 129 -1.85 9.99 -3.55
CA VAL A 129 -2.06 9.43 -4.89
C VAL A 129 -3.51 9.62 -5.32
N LYS A 130 -3.72 10.06 -6.57
CA LYS A 130 -5.05 10.18 -7.18
C LYS A 130 -5.69 8.81 -7.39
N PRO A 131 -7.04 8.73 -7.43
CA PRO A 131 -7.72 7.53 -7.87
C PRO A 131 -7.23 7.06 -9.25
N VAL A 132 -6.94 5.76 -9.36
CA VAL A 132 -6.49 5.14 -10.62
C VAL A 132 -7.65 5.02 -11.62
N ALA A 133 -8.86 4.74 -11.13
CA ALA A 133 -10.07 4.66 -11.95
C ALA A 133 -10.72 6.03 -12.10
N ARG A 134 -11.26 6.30 -13.30
CA ARG A 134 -12.07 7.48 -13.62
C ARG A 134 -13.37 6.99 -14.26
N PHE A 135 -14.50 7.49 -13.78
CA PHE A 135 -15.80 7.19 -14.35
C PHE A 135 -16.23 8.33 -15.27
N ALA A 136 -16.89 7.98 -16.39
CA ALA A 136 -17.24 8.94 -17.44
C ALA A 136 -18.16 10.06 -16.94
N ASP A 137 -19.17 9.73 -16.13
CA ASP A 137 -20.12 10.71 -15.62
C ASP A 137 -20.53 10.43 -14.16
N LYS A 138 -20.78 11.52 -13.40
CA LYS A 138 -21.47 11.58 -12.09
C LYS A 138 -20.80 10.90 -10.89
N VAL A 139 -19.69 10.17 -11.06
CA VAL A 139 -18.98 9.52 -9.95
C VAL A 139 -17.56 10.05 -9.83
N GLU A 140 -17.32 10.83 -8.80
CA GLU A 140 -15.98 11.23 -8.37
C GLU A 140 -15.50 10.26 -7.28
N LEU A 141 -14.45 9.49 -7.58
CA LEU A 141 -13.82 8.64 -6.59
C LEU A 141 -12.97 9.48 -5.63
N GLY A 142 -13.19 9.28 -4.34
CA GLY A 142 -12.37 9.91 -3.32
C GLY A 142 -13.00 9.82 -1.94
N TYR A 143 -12.23 10.24 -0.94
CA TYR A 143 -12.72 10.40 0.41
C TYR A 143 -13.32 11.80 0.61
N THR A 144 -14.54 11.85 1.15
CA THR A 144 -15.22 13.12 1.50
C THR A 144 -14.64 13.77 2.76
N VAL A 145 -14.10 12.94 3.67
CA VAL A 145 -13.46 13.37 4.92
C VAL A 145 -11.97 13.05 4.84
N GLY A 146 -11.14 14.02 5.20
CA GLY A 146 -9.68 13.89 5.17
C GLY A 146 -9.12 13.12 6.38
N THR A 147 -7.79 12.98 6.42
CA THR A 147 -7.09 12.31 7.53
C THR A 147 -7.31 13.01 8.87
N ARG A 148 -7.35 12.25 9.95
CA ARG A 148 -7.55 12.74 11.33
C ARG A 148 -6.59 12.02 12.27
N SER A 149 -6.08 12.71 13.28
CA SER A 149 -5.21 12.10 14.28
C SER A 149 -6.01 11.42 15.39
N ASN A 150 -5.33 10.59 16.19
CA ASN A 150 -5.93 9.94 17.35
C ASN A 150 -6.56 10.98 18.30
N GLY A 151 -7.77 10.69 18.80
CA GLY A 151 -8.47 11.52 19.79
C GLY A 151 -9.21 12.74 19.24
N VAL A 152 -9.26 12.94 17.91
CA VAL A 152 -10.02 14.04 17.29
C VAL A 152 -11.53 13.80 17.36
N ASP A 153 -11.96 12.55 17.20
CA ASP A 153 -13.37 12.16 17.17
C ASP A 153 -13.82 11.61 18.52
N LEU A 154 -15.08 11.85 18.88
CA LEU A 154 -15.77 11.10 19.92
C LEU A 154 -15.90 9.61 19.52
N PRO A 155 -15.97 8.69 20.49
CA PRO A 155 -16.10 7.25 20.25
C PRO A 155 -17.53 6.86 19.82
N LYS A 156 -18.07 7.50 18.79
CA LYS A 156 -19.40 7.23 18.21
C LYS A 156 -19.36 7.37 16.69
N TRP A 157 -20.31 6.70 16.02
CA TRP A 157 -20.49 6.88 14.57
C TRP A 157 -21.15 8.22 14.27
N PRO A 158 -20.76 8.93 13.20
CA PRO A 158 -21.50 10.10 12.76
C PRO A 158 -22.81 9.68 12.11
N GLU A 159 -23.87 10.46 12.32
CA GLU A 159 -25.14 10.30 11.59
C GLU A 159 -24.96 10.58 10.09
N ASN A 160 -24.01 11.46 9.75
CA ASN A 160 -23.65 11.81 8.39
C ASN A 160 -22.17 11.46 8.12
N LEU A 161 -21.92 10.57 7.16
CA LEU A 161 -20.56 10.14 6.77
C LEU A 161 -19.69 11.27 6.18
N ARG A 162 -20.27 12.44 5.92
CA ARG A 162 -19.54 13.66 5.49
C ARG A 162 -19.11 14.55 6.65
N THR A 163 -19.47 14.20 7.88
CA THR A 163 -19.06 14.94 9.08
C THR A 163 -17.55 14.88 9.23
N GLU A 164 -16.91 16.06 9.22
CA GLU A 164 -15.45 16.16 9.23
C GLU A 164 -14.87 15.78 10.61
N ILE A 165 -15.49 16.26 11.70
CA ILE A 165 -15.11 15.94 13.09
C ILE A 165 -16.35 15.46 13.83
N VAL A 166 -16.29 14.28 14.45
CA VAL A 166 -17.37 13.75 15.27
C VAL A 166 -17.24 14.35 16.67
N ALA A 167 -17.92 15.47 16.89
CA ALA A 167 -17.98 16.17 18.18
C ALA A 167 -19.14 15.70 19.07
#